data_AF-I1LY66-F1
#
_entry.id   AF-I1LY66-F1
#
_cell.length_a   1.000
_cell.length_b   1.000
_cell.length_c   1.000
_cell.angle_alpha   90.00
_cell.angle_beta   90.00
_cell.angle_gamma   90.00
#
_symmetry.space_group_name_H-M   'P 1'
#
loop_
_entity.id
_entity.type
_entity.pdbx_description
1 polymer ?
#
loop_
_entity_poly.entity_id
_entity_poly.type
_entity_poly.pdbx_seq_one_letter_code
_entity_poly.pdbx_strand_id
1 'polypeptide(L)'
;MVEALSIYKKWKGYSLDYEGSRKLIFSLRESNSCFVKNNAIRIFTRNRGCDFKISGCFPDKCCSIVDSKGNEVAQVRMMKEVEKLIESKDLYHVVVNPGMDQAFVFGVIAILDYIYGESTHC
;
A
#
# COMPACT_ATOMS: atom_id res chain seq x y z
N MET A 1 -16.78 15.97 0.51
CA MET A 1 -16.75 14.63 1.14
C MET A 1 -16.61 13.62 0.02
N VAL A 2 -15.46 12.94 -0.10
CA VAL A 2 -15.32 11.84 -1.08
C VAL A 2 -15.39 10.55 -0.28
N GLU A 3 -16.59 10.02 -0.13
CA GLU A 3 -16.80 8.66 0.35
C GLU A 3 -16.38 7.71 -0.77
N ALA A 4 -15.13 7.29 -0.81
CA ALA A 4 -14.76 6.14 -1.62
C ALA A 4 -15.20 4.88 -0.87
N LEU A 5 -16.51 4.60 -0.92
CA LEU A 5 -17.07 3.28 -0.67
C LEU A 5 -16.40 2.35 -1.69
N SER A 6 -15.33 1.70 -1.29
CA SER A 6 -14.71 0.68 -2.11
C SER A 6 -15.64 -0.55 -2.09
N ILE A 7 -16.69 -0.51 -2.92
CA ILE A 7 -17.76 -1.52 -3.04
C ILE A 7 -17.18 -2.93 -3.24
N TYR A 8 -15.93 -3.02 -3.72
CA TYR A 8 -15.25 -4.29 -4.01
C TYR A 8 -13.87 -4.44 -3.36
N LYS A 9 -13.54 -3.66 -2.33
CA LYS A 9 -12.18 -3.64 -1.72
C LYS A 9 -11.08 -3.48 -2.79
N LYS A 10 -11.27 -2.51 -3.67
CA LYS A 10 -10.42 -2.21 -4.83
C LYS A 10 -10.11 -0.72 -4.90
N TRP A 11 -8.85 -0.41 -5.10
CA TRP A 11 -8.33 0.95 -5.28
C TRP A 11 -7.53 1.03 -6.57
N LYS A 12 -7.55 2.17 -7.25
CA LYS A 12 -6.88 2.36 -8.54
C LYS A 12 -6.04 3.64 -8.50
N GLY A 13 -4.76 3.52 -8.86
CA GLY A 13 -3.83 4.63 -9.01
C GLY A 13 -3.71 5.04 -10.47
N TYR A 14 -3.95 6.32 -10.75
CA TYR A 14 -3.89 6.89 -12.09
C TYR A 14 -2.81 7.95 -12.19
N SER A 15 -2.12 8.02 -13.32
CA SER A 15 -1.36 9.20 -13.72
C SER A 15 -2.24 10.10 -14.59
N LEU A 16 -2.02 11.41 -14.49
CA LEU A 16 -2.62 12.41 -15.37
C LEU A 16 -1.56 12.87 -16.37
N ASP A 17 -1.90 12.97 -17.64
CA ASP A 17 -1.05 13.66 -18.62
C ASP A 17 -1.42 15.15 -18.74
N TYR A 18 -0.69 15.88 -19.58
CA TYR A 18 -0.90 17.31 -19.81
C TYR A 18 -2.27 17.62 -20.44
N GLU A 19 -2.90 16.65 -21.12
CA GLU A 19 -4.25 16.79 -21.70
C GLU A 19 -5.35 16.48 -20.68
N GLY A 20 -4.98 16.09 -19.44
CA GLY A 20 -5.93 15.68 -18.41
C GLY A 20 -6.45 14.26 -18.59
N SER A 21 -5.86 13.47 -19.51
CA SER A 21 -6.21 12.08 -19.71
C SER A 21 -5.69 11.22 -18.54
N ARG A 22 -6.56 10.35 -18.03
CA ARG A 22 -6.26 9.50 -16.87
C ARG A 22 -5.76 8.14 -17.35
N LYS A 23 -4.52 7.81 -17.03
CA LYS A 23 -3.90 6.53 -17.35
C LYS A 23 -3.75 5.68 -16.09
N LEU A 24 -4.33 4.49 -16.09
CA LEU A 24 -4.20 3.55 -14.97
C LEU A 24 -2.75 3.04 -14.87
N ILE A 25 -2.13 3.25 -13.72
CA ILE A 25 -0.77 2.77 -13.42
C ILE A 25 -0.84 1.45 -12.67
N PHE A 26 -1.66 1.39 -11.62
CA PHE A 26 -1.81 0.20 -10.78
C PHE A 26 -3.18 0.12 -10.11
N SER A 27 -3.49 -1.06 -9.57
CA SER A 27 -4.66 -1.26 -8.72
C SER A 27 -4.35 -2.17 -7.54
N LEU A 28 -4.91 -1.86 -6.38
CA LEU A 28 -4.88 -2.70 -5.19
C LEU A 28 -6.21 -3.42 -5.07
N ARG A 29 -6.17 -4.68 -4.65
CA ARG A 29 -7.34 -5.46 -4.30
C ARG A 29 -7.09 -6.22 -3.01
N GLU A 30 -7.96 -6.03 -2.04
CA GLU A 30 -7.99 -6.87 -0.84
C GLU A 30 -8.69 -8.19 -1.18
N SER A 31 -8.18 -9.32 -0.68
CA SER A 31 -8.89 -10.59 -0.79
C SER A 31 -10.13 -10.59 0.11
N ASN A 32 -11.27 -11.10 -0.39
CA ASN A 32 -12.52 -11.21 0.36
C ASN A 32 -12.51 -12.31 1.44
N SER A 33 -11.33 -12.81 1.82
CA SER A 33 -11.20 -13.92 2.75
C SER A 33 -11.34 -13.44 4.19
N CYS A 34 -12.58 -13.20 4.66
CA CYS A 34 -12.85 -12.91 6.07
C CYS A 34 -12.24 -13.95 7.04
N PHE A 35 -11.98 -15.17 6.55
CA PHE A 35 -11.44 -16.30 7.32
C PHE A 35 -9.93 -16.26 7.53
N VAL A 36 -9.17 -15.53 6.70
CA VAL A 36 -7.72 -15.47 6.84
C VAL A 36 -7.42 -14.13 7.50
N LYS A 37 -6.94 -14.16 8.76
CA LYS A 37 -6.40 -12.97 9.47
C LYS A 37 -5.35 -12.18 8.66
N ASN A 38 -4.90 -12.73 7.55
CA ASN A 38 -3.99 -12.18 6.59
C ASN A 38 -4.76 -11.84 5.29
N ASN A 39 -5.58 -10.78 5.33
CA ASN A 39 -6.20 -10.24 4.12
C ASN A 39 -5.07 -9.76 3.20
N ALA A 40 -4.65 -10.63 2.28
CA ALA A 40 -3.53 -10.35 1.41
C ALA A 40 -3.95 -9.32 0.36
N ILE A 41 -3.47 -8.08 0.53
CA ILE A 41 -3.61 -7.04 -0.48
C ILE A 41 -2.71 -7.40 -1.65
N ARG A 42 -3.32 -7.57 -2.82
CA ARG A 42 -2.64 -7.82 -4.09
C ARG A 42 -2.58 -6.54 -4.90
N ILE A 43 -1.44 -6.29 -5.52
CA ILE A 43 -1.19 -5.12 -6.35
C ILE A 43 -1.00 -5.60 -7.78
N PHE A 44 -1.80 -5.05 -8.69
CA PHE A 44 -1.78 -5.37 -10.11
C PHE A 44 -1.29 -4.14 -10.87
N THR A 45 -0.32 -4.31 -11.76
CA THR A 45 0.08 -3.26 -12.69
C THR A 45 -0.35 -3.60 -14.11
N ARG A 46 -0.36 -2.59 -14.99
CA ARG A 46 -0.91 -2.71 -16.34
C ARG A 46 -0.32 -3.84 -17.18
N ASN A 47 0.96 -4.13 -17.04
CA ASN A 47 1.70 -4.89 -18.05
C ASN A 47 1.95 -6.36 -17.69
N ARG A 48 1.63 -6.80 -16.46
CA ARG A 48 2.14 -8.09 -15.97
C ARG A 48 1.17 -8.88 -15.07
N GLY A 49 -0.06 -8.40 -14.88
CA GLY A 49 -1.06 -9.11 -14.08
C GLY A 49 -0.89 -8.83 -12.58
N CYS A 50 -0.82 -9.87 -11.75
CA CYS A 50 -0.56 -9.74 -10.31
C CYS A 50 0.95 -9.67 -10.06
N ASP A 51 1.44 -8.48 -9.77
CA ASP A 51 2.89 -8.23 -9.75
C ASP A 51 3.46 -8.20 -8.35
N PHE A 52 2.66 -7.72 -7.40
CA PHE A 52 3.10 -7.59 -6.02
C PHE A 52 2.00 -7.98 -5.04
N LYS A 53 2.41 -8.26 -3.81
CA LYS A 53 1.53 -8.45 -2.66
C LYS A 53 2.11 -7.74 -1.45
N ILE A 54 1.23 -7.34 -0.54
CA ILE A 54 1.63 -6.91 0.79
C ILE A 54 1.80 -8.15 1.65
N SER A 55 2.95 -8.24 2.31
CA SER A 55 3.27 -9.26 3.30
C SER A 55 3.49 -8.60 4.66
N GLY A 56 2.87 -9.11 5.72
CA GLY A 56 2.95 -8.52 7.06
C GLY A 56 1.76 -7.63 7.41
N CYS A 57 1.90 -6.82 8.45
CA CYS A 57 0.85 -6.01 9.05
C CYS A 57 1.16 -4.52 8.89
N PHE A 58 0.46 -3.86 7.96
CA PHE A 58 0.64 -2.42 7.75
C PHE A 58 0.18 -1.55 8.94
N PRO A 59 -0.92 -1.85 9.66
CA PRO A 59 -1.28 -1.11 10.88
C PRO A 59 -0.16 -1.06 11.94
N ASP A 60 0.68 -2.09 12.00
CA ASP A 60 1.86 -2.14 12.88
C ASP A 60 3.12 -1.56 12.23
N LYS A 61 2.96 -0.92 11.07
CA LYS A 61 4.04 -0.42 10.19
C LYS A 61 5.14 -1.47 10.03
N CYS A 62 4.75 -2.74 9.91
CA CYS A 62 5.64 -3.90 9.84
C CYS A 62 5.22 -4.79 8.67
N CYS A 63 5.54 -4.34 7.45
CA CYS A 63 5.17 -5.05 6.24
C CYS A 63 6.17 -4.81 5.10
N SER A 64 6.11 -5.67 4.09
CA SER A 64 6.93 -5.57 2.88
C SER A 64 6.05 -5.64 1.65
N ILE A 65 6.44 -4.91 0.60
CA ILE A 65 5.93 -5.10 -0.75
C ILE A 65 6.80 -6.18 -1.39
N VAL A 66 6.16 -7.27 -1.83
CA VAL A 66 6.83 -8.46 -2.34
C VAL A 66 6.43 -8.67 -3.78
N ASP A 67 7.39 -8.89 -4.67
CA ASP A 67 7.13 -9.20 -6.08
C ASP A 67 6.55 -10.62 -6.28
N SER A 68 6.20 -10.95 -7.52
CA SER A 68 5.66 -12.25 -7.89
C SER A 68 6.63 -13.42 -7.69
N LYS A 69 7.95 -13.14 -7.58
CA LYS A 69 9.00 -14.14 -7.30
C LYS A 69 9.26 -14.31 -5.81
N GLY A 70 8.62 -13.51 -4.96
CA GLY A 70 8.81 -13.56 -3.51
C GLY A 70 9.92 -12.64 -3.00
N ASN A 71 10.51 -11.79 -3.84
CA ASN A 71 11.52 -10.83 -3.40
C ASN A 71 10.85 -9.62 -2.79
N GLU A 72 11.33 -9.19 -1.62
CA GLU A 72 10.94 -7.90 -1.07
C GLU A 72 11.53 -6.79 -1.94
N VAL A 73 10.68 -5.89 -2.42
CA VAL A 73 11.08 -4.74 -3.23
C VAL A 73 11.02 -3.43 -2.44
N ALA A 74 10.23 -3.41 -1.37
CA ALA A 74 10.21 -2.34 -0.39
C ALA A 74 9.80 -2.90 0.97
N GLN A 75 10.25 -2.26 2.05
CA GLN A 75 9.91 -2.59 3.43
C GLN A 75 9.43 -1.34 4.16
N VAL A 76 8.37 -1.49 4.94
CA VAL A 76 7.84 -0.50 5.88
C VAL A 76 8.13 -1.04 7.28
N ARG A 77 8.86 -0.25 8.08
CA ARG A 77 9.28 -0.62 9.43
C ARG A 77 9.06 0.52 10.40
N MET A 78 8.44 0.24 11.54
CA MET A 78 8.38 1.15 12.67
C MET A 78 9.80 1.50 13.15
N MET A 79 10.02 2.78 13.43
CA MET A 79 11.25 3.25 14.06
C MET A 79 11.25 2.86 15.53
N LYS A 80 12.07 1.88 15.93
CA LYS A 80 12.08 1.35 17.32
C LYS A 80 12.48 2.40 18.35
N GLU A 81 13.35 3.33 17.95
CA GLU A 81 13.83 4.41 18.81
C GLU A 81 12.69 5.36 19.19
N VAL A 82 11.76 5.61 18.27
CA VAL A 82 10.64 6.53 18.49
C VAL A 82 9.35 5.81 18.92
N GLU A 83 9.23 4.50 18.66
CA GLU A 83 8.08 3.67 19.07
C GLU A 83 7.79 3.75 20.58
N LYS A 84 8.83 3.91 21.41
CA LYS A 84 8.68 4.09 22.87
C LYS A 84 8.46 5.54 23.29
N LEU A 85 8.81 6.50 22.42
CA LEU A 85 8.77 7.93 22.72
C LEU A 85 7.49 8.60 22.22
N ILE A 86 6.87 8.04 21.19
CA ILE A 86 5.74 8.61 20.48
C ILE A 86 4.65 7.55 20.45
N GLU A 87 3.49 7.86 21.03
CA GLU A 87 2.32 6.97 21.00
C GLU A 87 1.76 6.80 19.59
N SER A 88 2.02 7.76 18.69
CA SER A 88 1.58 7.70 17.31
C SER A 88 2.48 6.80 16.45
N LYS A 89 1.83 6.00 15.59
CA LYS A 89 2.50 5.13 14.61
C LYS A 89 2.74 5.84 13.26
N ASP A 90 2.76 7.18 13.27
CA ASP A 90 2.88 7.98 12.04
C ASP A 90 4.31 8.06 11.54
N LEU A 91 5.29 7.83 12.41
CA LEU A 91 6.71 7.87 12.06
C LEU A 91 7.26 6.47 11.83
N TYR A 92 7.45 6.13 10.56
CA TYR A 92 8.02 4.85 10.14
C TYR A 92 9.02 5.05 9.01
N HIS A 93 9.93 4.09 8.87
CA HIS A 93 10.89 4.06 7.79
C HIS A 93 10.39 3.22 6.62
N VAL A 94 10.67 3.72 5.42
CA VAL A 94 10.46 2.98 4.17
C VAL A 94 11.81 2.76 3.51
N VAL A 95 12.17 1.49 3.30
CA VAL A 95 13.36 1.11 2.54
C VAL A 95 12.88 0.62 1.18
N VAL A 96 13.34 1.27 0.11
CA VAL A 96 12.99 0.91 -1.27
C VAL A 96 14.22 0.34 -1.95
N ASN A 97 14.11 -0.84 -2.54
CA ASN A 97 15.24 -1.46 -3.22
C ASN A 97 15.66 -0.66 -4.46
N PRO A 98 16.96 -0.65 -4.80
CA PRO A 98 17.44 -0.06 -6.05
C PRO A 98 16.69 -0.59 -7.27
N GLY A 99 16.38 0.30 -8.20
CA GLY A 99 15.65 -0.03 -9.45
C GLY A 99 14.13 -0.01 -9.33
N MET A 100 13.58 0.17 -8.12
CA MET A 100 12.14 0.37 -7.93
C MET A 100 11.75 1.84 -8.07
N ASP A 101 10.60 2.08 -8.70
CA ASP A 101 9.99 3.40 -8.76
C ASP A 101 9.47 3.79 -7.36
N GLN A 102 10.10 4.81 -6.77
CA GLN A 102 9.74 5.29 -5.43
C GLN A 102 8.33 5.88 -5.40
N ALA A 103 7.91 6.59 -6.44
CA ALA A 103 6.57 7.18 -6.51
C ALA A 103 5.50 6.09 -6.56
N PHE A 104 5.75 4.99 -7.28
CA PHE A 104 4.89 3.81 -7.24
C PHE A 104 4.80 3.21 -5.83
N VAL A 105 5.93 3.01 -5.14
CA VAL A 105 5.96 2.45 -3.78
C VAL A 105 5.20 3.34 -2.79
N PHE A 106 5.48 4.64 -2.77
CA PHE A 106 4.75 5.57 -1.90
C PHE A 106 3.28 5.70 -2.29
N GLY A 107 2.93 5.57 -3.57
CA GLY A 107 1.53 5.48 -4.01
C GLY A 107 0.80 4.26 -3.44
N VAL A 108 1.48 3.11 -3.35
CA VAL A 108 0.93 1.91 -2.66
C VAL A 108 0.75 2.20 -1.17
N ILE A 109 1.78 2.75 -0.51
CA ILE A 109 1.75 3.08 0.92
C ILE A 109 0.63 4.07 1.25
N ALA A 110 0.43 5.11 0.45
CA ALA A 110 -0.65 6.07 0.64
C ALA A 110 -2.03 5.42 0.61
N ILE A 111 -2.23 4.39 -0.23
CA ILE A 111 -3.49 3.63 -0.23
C ILE A 111 -3.59 2.75 1.02
N LEU A 112 -2.49 2.16 1.49
CA LEU A 112 -2.50 1.40 2.75
C LEU A 112 -2.80 2.30 3.94
N ASP A 113 -2.24 3.50 4.00
CA ASP A 113 -2.60 4.53 4.97
C ASP A 113 -4.05 4.97 4.81
N TYR A 114 -4.63 4.99 3.61
CA TYR A 114 -6.08 5.24 3.47
C TYR A 114 -6.94 4.07 3.98
N ILE A 115 -6.51 2.83 3.76
CA ILE A 115 -7.27 1.61 4.16
C ILE A 115 -7.21 1.41 5.67
N TYR A 116 -6.03 1.61 6.26
CA TYR A 116 -5.72 1.28 7.65
C TYR A 116 -5.47 2.49 8.53
N GLY A 117 -5.21 3.65 7.94
CA GLY A 117 -5.21 4.90 8.67
C GLY A 117 -6.57 5.02 9.30
N GLU A 118 -6.54 5.02 10.62
CA GLU A 118 -7.69 5.24 11.47
C GLU A 118 -8.51 6.35 10.84
N SER A 119 -9.80 6.06 10.65
CA SER A 119 -10.86 7.03 10.68
C SER A 119 -10.34 8.37 11.20
N THR A 120 -10.07 9.30 10.28
CA THR A 120 -10.15 10.73 10.58
C THR A 120 -11.57 10.95 11.07
N HIS A 121 -11.81 10.62 12.33
CA HIS A 121 -12.87 11.21 13.11
C HIS A 121 -12.49 12.68 13.17
N CYS A 122 -13.15 13.48 12.35
CA CYS A 122 -13.35 14.87 12.68
C CYS A 122 -14.29 14.96 13.88
#